data_AF-A0AAW4QM33-F1
#
_entry.id   AF-A0AAW4QM33-F1
#
_cell.length_a   1.000
_cell.length_b   1.000
_cell.length_c   1.000
_cell.angle_alpha   90.00
_cell.angle_beta   90.00
_cell.angle_gamma   90.00
#
_symmetry.space_group_name_H-M   'P 1'
#
loop_
_entity.id
_entity.type
_entity.pdbx_description
1 polymer ?
#
loop_
_entity_poly.entity_id
_entity_poly.type
_entity_poly.pdbx_seq_one_letter_code
_entity_poly.pdbx_strand_id
1 'polypeptide(L)'
;MKPKIIMHTQISLDGRIKGFDNPEVYYQVAGGIHSDAVLFGSNTVFTAFEKYPAETEADFEKIITSPEDPRPIGVIPDSRGILRRVLLQS
;
A
#
# COMPACT_ATOMS: atom_id res chain seq x y z
N MET A 1 13.22 -21.06 4.87
CA MET A 1 12.08 -20.86 5.80
C MET A 1 11.05 -19.97 5.11
N LYS A 2 9.75 -20.14 5.35
CA LYS A 2 8.70 -19.29 4.73
C LYS A 2 8.26 -18.19 5.71
N PRO A 3 7.92 -16.98 5.24
CA PRO A 3 7.46 -15.90 6.12
C PRO A 3 6.12 -16.24 6.78
N LYS A 4 5.88 -15.71 7.98
CA LYS A 4 4.56 -15.72 8.61
C LYS A 4 3.68 -14.73 7.86
N ILE A 5 2.49 -15.18 7.44
CA ILE A 5 1.54 -14.34 6.72
C ILE A 5 0.38 -13.99 7.65
N ILE A 6 0.05 -12.70 7.71
CA ILE A 6 -1.14 -12.18 8.39
C ILE A 6 -1.99 -11.52 7.32
N MET A 7 -3.21 -12.00 7.14
CA MET A 7 -4.20 -11.37 6.26
C MET A 7 -5.14 -10.53 7.12
N HIS A 8 -5.29 -9.26 6.77
CA HIS A 8 -6.23 -8.35 7.41
C HIS A 8 -6.98 -7.54 6.35
N THR A 9 -8.24 -7.23 6.63
CA THR A 9 -9.10 -6.41 5.77
C THR A 9 -10.23 -5.80 6.61
N GLN A 10 -10.81 -4.71 6.12
CA GLN A 10 -12.09 -4.18 6.61
C GLN A 10 -13.20 -4.76 5.74
N ILE A 11 -14.20 -5.37 6.37
CA ILE A 11 -15.34 -5.98 5.68
C ILE A 11 -16.65 -5.60 6.37
N SER A 12 -17.67 -5.25 5.59
CA SER A 12 -19.02 -5.03 6.11
C SER A 12 -19.71 -6.34 6.44
N LEU A 13 -20.84 -6.28 7.15
CA LEU A 13 -21.63 -7.46 7.50
C LEU A 13 -22.11 -8.25 6.27
N ASP A 14 -22.32 -7.57 5.14
CA ASP A 14 -22.73 -8.15 3.86
C ASP A 14 -21.56 -8.44 2.90
N GLY A 15 -20.32 -8.37 3.38
CA GLY A 15 -19.14 -8.84 2.66
C GLY A 15 -18.48 -7.82 1.72
N ARG A 16 -18.88 -6.54 1.77
CA ARG A 16 -18.24 -5.47 0.98
C ARG A 16 -16.89 -5.10 1.60
N ILE A 17 -15.91 -4.86 0.73
CA ILE A 17 -14.53 -4.47 1.09
C ILE A 17 -14.16 -3.06 0.59
N LYS A 18 -15.16 -2.31 0.10
CA LYS A 18 -15.03 -0.94 -0.45
C LYS A 18 -16.25 -0.12 -0.02
N GLY A 19 -16.12 1.21 -0.08
CA GLY A 19 -17.22 2.14 0.21
C GLY A 19 -17.37 2.47 1.70
N PHE A 20 -16.30 2.34 2.48
CA PHE A 20 -16.26 2.79 3.86
C PHE A 20 -15.94 4.29 3.93
N ASP A 21 -16.66 5.03 4.76
CA ASP A 21 -16.46 6.48 4.91
C ASP A 21 -15.13 6.82 5.58
N ASN A 22 -14.71 6.00 6.56
CA ASN A 22 -13.52 6.24 7.38
C ASN A 22 -12.53 5.07 7.30
N PRO A 23 -11.85 4.85 6.15
CA PRO A 23 -10.89 3.76 6.00
C PRO A 23 -9.67 3.89 6.93
N GLU A 24 -9.40 5.10 7.44
CA GLU A 24 -8.29 5.37 8.35
C GLU A 24 -8.39 4.61 9.68
N VAL A 25 -9.59 4.38 10.21
CA VAL A 25 -9.80 3.57 11.43
C VAL A 25 -9.24 2.16 11.23
N TYR A 26 -9.48 1.57 10.05
CA TYR A 26 -8.91 0.28 9.70
C TYR A 26 -7.39 0.35 9.57
N TYR A 27 -6.85 1.39 8.91
CA TYR A 27 -5.40 1.52 8.74
C TYR A 27 -4.65 1.73 10.06
N GLN A 28 -5.25 2.39 11.05
CA GLN A 28 -4.69 2.49 12.41
C GLN A 28 -4.53 1.12 13.06
N VAL A 29 -5.55 0.25 12.94
CA VAL A 29 -5.49 -1.13 13.46
C VAL A 29 -4.47 -1.96 12.68
N ALA A 30 -4.45 -1.84 11.35
CA ALA A 30 -3.49 -2.55 10.51
C ALA A 30 -2.03 -2.15 10.82
N GLY A 31 -1.78 -0.87 11.09
CA GLY A 31 -0.46 -0.36 11.46
C GLY A 31 0.10 -0.97 12.75
N GLY A 32 -0.77 -1.40 13.68
CA GLY A 32 -0.38 -2.07 14.92
C GLY A 32 0.14 -3.51 14.76
N ILE A 33 0.13 -4.07 13.55
CA ILE A 33 0.62 -5.44 13.29
C ILE A 33 2.16 -5.50 13.30
N HIS A 34 2.85 -4.37 13.12
CA HIS A 34 4.32 -4.27 13.09
C HIS A 34 4.99 -5.31 12.17
N SER A 35 4.51 -5.37 10.92
CA SER A 35 5.04 -6.29 9.90
C SER A 35 6.39 -5.81 9.35
N ASP A 36 7.28 -6.74 8.99
CA ASP A 36 8.51 -6.40 8.24
C ASP A 36 8.21 -5.95 6.78
N ALA A 37 7.10 -6.46 6.22
CA ALA A 37 6.67 -6.15 4.87
C ALA A 37 5.14 -6.14 4.76
N VAL A 38 4.61 -5.27 3.90
CA VAL A 38 3.19 -5.20 3.56
C VAL A 38 2.99 -5.54 2.08
N LEU A 39 2.05 -6.43 1.81
CA LEU A 39 1.75 -6.93 0.47
C LEU A 39 0.48 -6.28 -0.07
N PHE A 40 0.58 -5.63 -1.23
CA PHE A 40 -0.58 -5.06 -1.94
C PHE A 40 -0.72 -5.65 -3.34
N GLY A 41 -1.96 -5.87 -3.79
CA GLY A 41 -2.20 -6.23 -5.19
C GLY A 41 -1.97 -5.04 -6.13
N SER A 42 -1.38 -5.27 -7.31
CA SER A 42 -1.09 -4.20 -8.26
C SER A 42 -2.32 -3.41 -8.71
N ASN A 43 -3.48 -4.05 -8.87
CA ASN A 43 -4.74 -3.36 -9.16
C ASN A 43 -5.17 -2.41 -8.03
N THR A 44 -4.95 -2.79 -6.77
CA THR A 44 -5.29 -1.95 -5.62
C THR A 44 -4.44 -0.69 -5.62
N VAL A 45 -3.14 -0.84 -5.87
CA VAL A 45 -2.19 0.28 -5.97
C VAL A 45 -2.56 1.18 -7.15
N PHE A 46 -2.82 0.61 -8.32
CA PHE A 46 -3.21 1.38 -9.52
C PHE A 46 -4.44 2.26 -9.27
N THR A 47 -5.52 1.70 -8.71
CA THR A 47 -6.73 2.48 -8.39
C THR A 47 -6.48 3.56 -7.32
N ALA A 48 -5.53 3.36 -6.42
CA ALA A 48 -5.14 4.38 -5.46
C ALA A 48 -4.43 5.54 -6.15
N PHE A 49 -3.49 5.26 -7.06
CA PHE A 49 -2.81 6.27 -7.87
C PHE A 49 -3.77 7.12 -8.70
N GLU A 50 -4.78 6.51 -9.33
CA GLU A 50 -5.79 7.26 -10.11
C GLU A 50 -6.59 8.27 -9.28
N LYS A 51 -6.64 8.09 -7.95
CA LYS A 51 -7.38 8.96 -7.02
C LYS A 51 -6.48 9.92 -6.24
N TYR A 52 -5.17 9.74 -6.29
CA TYR A 52 -4.22 10.60 -5.62
C TYR A 52 -4.08 11.93 -6.37
N PRO A 53 -3.88 13.05 -5.67
CA PRO A 53 -3.49 14.30 -6.31
C PRO A 53 -2.20 14.10 -7.13
N ALA A 54 -2.02 14.94 -8.15
CA ALA A 54 -0.78 14.96 -8.90
C ALA A 54 0.40 15.23 -7.97
N GLU A 55 1.50 14.51 -8.21
CA GLU A 55 2.77 14.72 -7.49
C GLU A 55 3.25 16.17 -7.67
N THR A 56 3.84 16.70 -6.62
CA THR A 56 4.51 17.99 -6.58
C THR A 56 6.01 17.79 -6.74
N GLU A 57 6.76 18.85 -7.04
CA GLU A 57 8.24 18.79 -7.13
C GLU A 57 8.89 18.22 -5.86
N ALA A 58 8.28 18.43 -4.68
CA ALA A 58 8.76 17.89 -3.41
C ALA A 58 8.64 16.36 -3.32
N ASP A 59 7.68 15.75 -4.03
CA ASP A 59 7.47 14.30 -4.00
C ASP A 59 8.57 13.52 -4.75
N PHE A 60 9.32 14.21 -5.63
CA PHE A 60 10.47 13.63 -6.34
C PHE A 60 11.77 13.69 -5.52
N GLU A 61 11.76 14.31 -4.33
CA GLU A 61 12.90 14.28 -3.43
C GLU A 61 13.11 12.86 -2.90
N LYS A 62 14.30 12.31 -3.16
CA LYS A 62 14.61 10.95 -2.73
C LYS A 62 14.58 10.86 -1.21
N ILE A 63 13.68 10.02 -0.70
CA ILE A 63 13.58 9.75 0.74
C ILE A 63 14.90 9.14 1.22
N ILE A 64 15.51 9.76 2.24
CA ILE A 64 16.67 9.21 2.93
C ILE A 64 16.17 8.15 3.90
N THR A 65 16.45 6.88 3.62
CA THR A 65 16.10 5.76 4.50
C THR A 65 17.24 5.49 5.49
N SER A 66 16.90 5.32 6.77
CA SER A 66 17.82 4.86 7.80
C SER A 66 17.74 3.33 7.95
N PRO A 67 18.80 2.64 8.39
CA PRO A 67 18.68 1.25 8.87
C PRO A 67 17.62 1.08 9.97
N GLU A 68 17.33 2.15 10.73
CA GLU A 68 16.33 2.19 11.80
C GLU A 68 14.96 2.72 11.32
N ASP A 69 14.71 2.77 10.00
CA ASP A 69 13.42 3.22 9.47
C ASP A 69 12.31 2.24 9.90
N PRO A 70 11.29 2.71 10.64
CA PRO A 70 10.25 1.84 11.17
C PRO A 70 9.23 1.41 10.11
N ARG A 71 9.30 1.96 8.89
CA ARG A 71 8.32 1.67 7.84
C ARG A 71 8.59 0.29 7.23
N PRO A 72 7.52 -0.52 7.03
CA PRO A 72 7.66 -1.84 6.42
C PRO A 72 8.04 -1.74 4.94
N ILE A 73 8.66 -2.80 4.41
CA ILE A 73 8.91 -2.95 2.98
C ILE A 73 7.57 -3.12 2.24
N GLY A 74 7.30 -2.27 1.25
CA GLY A 74 6.16 -2.44 0.35
C GLY A 74 6.45 -3.50 -0.71
N VAL A 75 5.61 -4.52 -0.81
CA VAL A 75 5.71 -5.60 -1.80
C VAL A 75 4.48 -5.58 -2.70
N ILE A 76 4.67 -5.49 -4.01
CA ILE A 76 3.58 -5.43 -4.99
C ILE A 76 3.79 -6.47 -6.09
N PRO A 77 3.12 -7.63 -6.05
CA PRO A 77 3.08 -8.55 -7.17
C PRO A 77 2.37 -7.91 -8.37
N ASP A 78 3.11 -7.74 -9.46
CA ASP A 78 2.61 -7.15 -10.71
C ASP A 78 3.03 -7.96 -11.94
N SER A 79 2.49 -9.17 -12.06
CA SER A 79 2.82 -10.10 -13.16
C SER A 79 2.48 -9.57 -14.56
N ARG A 80 1.64 -8.54 -14.67
CA ARG A 80 1.23 -7.92 -15.93
C ARG A 80 1.89 -6.57 -16.19
N GLY A 81 2.73 -6.09 -15.28
CA GLY A 81 3.41 -4.79 -15.40
C GLY A 81 2.44 -3.60 -15.49
N ILE A 82 1.27 -3.68 -14.84
CA ILE A 82 0.26 -2.62 -14.86
C ILE A 82 0.82 -1.33 -14.25
N LEU A 83 1.67 -1.44 -13.23
CA LEU A 83 2.25 -0.30 -12.55
C LEU A 83 3.42 0.34 -13.31
N ARG A 84 3.94 -0.29 -14.37
CA ARG A 84 5.00 0.30 -15.21
C ARG A 84 4.60 1.67 -15.75
N ARG A 85 3.32 1.87 -16.04
CA ARG A 85 2.80 3.13 -16.59
C ARG A 85 2.66 4.24 -15.56
N VAL A 86 2.64 3.93 -14.27
CA VAL A 86 2.42 4.91 -13.18
C VAL A 86 3.66 5.14 -12.32
N LEU A 87 4.55 4.15 -12.18
CA LEU A 87 5.74 4.25 -11.32
C LEU A 87 7.05 4.54 -12.07
N LEU A 88 7.07 4.41 -13.40
CA LEU A 88 8.29 4.54 -14.23
C LEU A 88 8.14 5.64 -15.29
N GLN A 89 7.28 6.63 -15.05
CA GLN A 89 7.27 7.84 -15.87
C GLN A 89 8.45 8.71 -15.42
N SER A 90 9.55 8.59 -16.14
CA SER A 90 10.75 9.42 -16.04
C SER A 90 10.98 10.12 -17.37
#